data_AF-A0AAD3CWH0-F1
#
_entry.id   AF-A0AAD3CWH0-F1
#
_cell.length_a   1.000
_cell.length_b   1.000
_cell.length_c   1.000
_cell.angle_alpha   90.00
_cell.angle_beta   90.00
_cell.angle_gamma   90.00
#
_symmetry.space_group_name_H-M   'P 1'
#
loop_
_entity.id
_entity.type
_entity.pdbx_description
1 polymer ?
#
loop_
_entity_poly.entity_id
_entity_poly.type
_entity_poly.pdbx_seq_one_letter_code
_entity_poly.pdbx_strand_id
1 'polypeptide(L)'
;CREIKEDSFCCNANLTIFNVPRDTILGQSVILETKLLHDSHFELNERGFYQGHRDEVHNWLKNMNNDNKYSLHRACASFQPLKEVLLTIVLVKGIGAFTVKNEAGITPSKYLKENQYADIEEMDIIQDYVMQMMGEYN
;
A
#
# COMPACT_ATOMS: atom_id res chain seq x y z
N CYS A 1 -9.39 -14.93 -4.10
CA CYS A 1 -8.89 -14.81 -5.49
C CYS A 1 -7.55 -15.52 -5.57
N ARG A 2 -7.31 -16.43 -6.53
CA ARG A 2 -6.03 -17.16 -6.64
C ARG A 2 -5.10 -16.59 -7.72
N GLU A 3 -5.63 -15.74 -8.60
CA GLU A 3 -4.90 -15.22 -9.75
C GLU A 3 -5.40 -13.81 -10.11
N ILE A 4 -4.48 -12.92 -10.43
CA ILE A 4 -4.72 -11.68 -11.16
C ILE A 4 -4.17 -11.91 -12.56
N LYS A 5 -5.03 -11.83 -13.58
CA LYS A 5 -4.68 -12.18 -14.96
C LYS A 5 -3.69 -11.19 -15.56
N GLU A 6 -3.08 -11.61 -16.65
CA GLU A 6 -2.26 -10.75 -17.51
C GLU A 6 -3.00 -9.46 -17.87
N ASP A 7 -2.26 -8.34 -17.86
CA ASP A 7 -2.72 -6.99 -18.19
C ASP A 7 -3.90 -6.43 -17.35
N SER A 8 -4.29 -7.07 -16.25
CA SER A 8 -5.49 -6.68 -15.48
C SER A 8 -5.50 -5.21 -15.03
N PHE A 9 -4.32 -4.63 -14.77
CA PHE A 9 -4.16 -3.21 -14.44
C PHE A 9 -3.17 -2.51 -15.38
N CYS A 10 -2.88 -3.10 -16.54
CA CYS A 10 -2.06 -2.47 -17.56
C CYS A 10 -2.71 -1.14 -18.01
N CYS A 11 -1.86 -0.13 -18.26
CA CYS A 11 -2.26 1.21 -18.67
C CYS A 11 -3.16 1.94 -17.65
N ASN A 12 -3.36 1.41 -16.45
CA ASN A 12 -4.00 2.16 -15.38
C ASN A 12 -3.00 3.19 -14.82
N ALA A 13 -2.91 4.32 -15.52
CA ALA A 13 -1.95 5.38 -15.21
C ALA A 13 -2.03 5.86 -13.76
N ASN A 14 -3.20 5.75 -13.12
CA ASN A 14 -3.44 6.17 -11.74
C ASN A 14 -3.34 5.04 -10.71
N LEU A 15 -2.94 3.82 -11.10
CA LEU A 15 -2.66 2.77 -10.13
C LEU A 15 -1.42 3.18 -9.32
N THR A 16 -1.67 3.70 -8.13
CA THR A 16 -0.68 4.14 -7.15
C THR A 16 -0.54 3.17 -5.99
N ILE A 17 -1.51 2.26 -5.83
CA ILE A 17 -1.63 1.36 -4.69
C ILE A 17 -1.88 -0.03 -5.23
N PHE A 18 -1.03 -0.97 -4.82
CA PHE A 18 -1.20 -2.37 -5.14
C PHE A 18 -0.78 -3.21 -3.95
N ASN A 19 -1.74 -3.90 -3.35
CA ASN A 19 -1.46 -4.85 -2.27
C ASN A 19 -2.03 -6.21 -2.67
N VAL A 20 -1.18 -7.22 -2.68
CA VAL A 20 -1.53 -8.55 -3.19
C VAL A 20 -1.16 -9.60 -2.15
N PRO A 21 -2.08 -10.51 -1.78
CA PRO A 21 -1.75 -11.65 -0.93
C PRO A 21 -0.61 -12.48 -1.54
N ARG A 22 0.34 -12.92 -0.71
CA ARG A 22 1.57 -13.61 -1.14
C ARG A 22 1.34 -14.78 -2.12
N ASP A 23 0.28 -15.54 -1.88
CA ASP A 23 -0.06 -16.74 -2.63
C ASP A 23 -0.85 -16.46 -3.93
N THR A 24 -1.13 -15.19 -4.24
CA THR A 24 -1.81 -14.81 -5.48
C THR A 24 -0.86 -14.97 -6.66
N ILE A 25 -1.31 -15.64 -7.71
CA ILE A 25 -0.56 -15.72 -8.97
C ILE A 25 -0.75 -14.41 -9.74
N LEU A 26 0.34 -13.81 -10.21
CA LEU A 26 0.31 -12.59 -11.02
C LEU A 26 0.61 -12.94 -12.49
N GLY A 27 -0.30 -12.57 -13.37
CA GLY A 27 -0.12 -12.63 -14.82
C GLY A 27 0.96 -11.66 -15.29
N GLN A 28 1.38 -11.81 -16.53
CA GLN A 28 2.38 -10.93 -17.13
C GLN A 28 1.85 -9.49 -17.22
N SER A 29 2.75 -8.49 -17.16
CA SER A 29 2.42 -7.09 -17.40
C SER A 29 1.28 -6.53 -16.51
N VAL A 30 1.05 -7.14 -15.34
CA VAL A 30 -0.12 -6.87 -14.49
C VAL A 30 -0.29 -5.40 -14.11
N ILE A 31 0.82 -4.67 -13.96
CA ILE A 31 0.86 -3.23 -13.63
C ILE A 31 1.70 -2.43 -14.63
N LEU A 32 1.80 -2.90 -15.89
CA LEU A 32 2.53 -2.19 -16.93
C LEU A 32 1.93 -0.78 -17.16
N GLU A 33 2.79 0.22 -17.44
CA GLU A 33 2.36 1.61 -17.67
C GLU A 33 1.53 2.22 -16.52
N THR A 34 1.80 1.80 -15.28
CA THR A 34 1.19 2.36 -14.09
C THR A 34 2.13 3.35 -13.41
N LYS A 35 1.58 4.36 -12.71
CA LYS A 35 2.40 5.26 -11.89
C LYS A 35 3.20 4.51 -10.83
N LEU A 36 2.62 3.47 -10.22
CA LEU A 36 3.33 2.62 -9.25
C LEU A 36 4.61 2.02 -9.84
N LEU A 37 4.57 1.55 -11.10
CA LEU A 37 5.74 1.02 -11.78
C LEU A 37 6.73 2.12 -12.17
N HIS A 38 6.25 3.26 -12.66
CA HIS A 38 7.12 4.40 -13.02
C HIS A 38 7.86 5.00 -11.82
N ASP A 39 7.22 5.02 -10.64
CA ASP A 39 7.81 5.49 -9.40
C ASP A 39 8.72 4.42 -8.72
N SER A 40 8.84 3.23 -9.32
CA SER A 40 9.65 2.12 -8.78
C SER A 40 11.13 2.25 -9.12
N HIS A 41 11.96 1.36 -8.53
CA HIS A 41 13.39 1.29 -8.80
C HIS A 41 13.75 0.44 -10.04
N PHE A 42 12.75 -0.15 -10.71
CA PHE A 42 13.00 -1.01 -11.86
C PHE A 42 13.32 -0.17 -13.10
N GLU A 43 14.34 -0.59 -13.83
CA GLU A 43 14.63 -0.02 -15.15
C GLU A 43 13.56 -0.48 -16.16
N LEU A 44 13.00 0.49 -16.89
CA LEU A 44 12.01 0.24 -17.94
C LEU A 44 12.69 0.42 -19.30
N ASN A 45 12.36 -0.44 -20.26
CA ASN A 45 12.83 -0.26 -21.63
C ASN A 45 12.15 0.95 -22.31
N GLU A 46 12.56 1.28 -23.53
CA GLU A 46 12.01 2.42 -24.32
C GLU A 46 10.50 2.37 -24.52
N ARG A 47 9.89 1.20 -24.35
CA ARG A 47 8.45 0.96 -24.49
C ARG A 47 7.74 0.90 -23.13
N GLY A 48 8.42 1.19 -22.01
CA GLY A 48 7.86 1.16 -20.66
C GLY A 48 7.77 -0.23 -20.02
N PHE A 49 8.35 -1.27 -20.62
CA PHE A 49 8.30 -2.64 -20.11
C PHE A 49 9.52 -2.97 -19.25
N TYR A 50 9.31 -3.71 -18.17
CA TYR A 50 10.35 -4.32 -17.33
C TYR A 50 10.85 -5.67 -17.91
N GLN A 51 11.14 -5.73 -19.22
CA GLN A 51 11.53 -6.98 -19.90
C GLN A 51 12.71 -7.67 -19.18
N GLY A 52 12.51 -8.92 -18.75
CA GLY A 52 13.52 -9.70 -18.02
C GLY A 52 13.39 -9.68 -16.50
N HIS A 53 12.66 -8.72 -15.92
CA HIS A 53 12.51 -8.54 -14.46
C HIS A 53 11.14 -8.98 -13.94
N ARG A 54 10.41 -9.82 -14.68
CA ARG A 54 9.02 -10.19 -14.32
C ARG A 54 8.92 -10.75 -12.91
N ASP A 55 9.74 -11.74 -12.60
CA ASP A 55 9.68 -12.42 -11.31
C ASP A 55 10.12 -11.49 -10.17
N GLU A 56 11.04 -10.56 -10.45
CA GLU A 56 11.47 -9.54 -9.50
C GLU A 56 10.36 -8.53 -9.22
N VAL A 57 9.69 -8.00 -10.25
CA VAL A 57 8.54 -7.10 -10.10
C VAL A 57 7.40 -7.80 -9.35
N HIS A 58 7.10 -9.06 -9.68
CA HIS A 58 6.06 -9.82 -8.98
C HIS A 58 6.42 -10.06 -7.52
N ASN A 59 7.67 -10.43 -7.24
CA ASN A 59 8.15 -10.58 -5.86
C ASN A 59 8.13 -9.25 -5.11
N TRP A 60 8.52 -8.16 -5.76
CA TRP A 60 8.45 -6.82 -5.19
C TRP A 60 7.01 -6.45 -4.82
N LEU A 61 6.05 -6.59 -5.74
CA LEU A 61 4.63 -6.29 -5.45
C LEU A 61 4.06 -7.10 -4.29
N LYS A 62 4.45 -8.37 -4.17
CA LYS A 62 4.01 -9.25 -3.08
C LYS A 62 4.66 -8.92 -1.73
N ASN A 63 5.87 -8.35 -1.75
CA ASN A 63 6.65 -8.15 -0.53
C ASN A 63 6.76 -6.68 -0.09
N MET A 64 6.40 -5.72 -0.96
CA MET A 64 6.55 -4.27 -0.74
C MET A 64 6.02 -3.81 0.62
N ASN A 65 4.90 -4.37 1.08
CA ASN A 65 4.29 -4.04 2.37
C ASN A 65 4.28 -5.22 3.34
N ASN A 66 5.02 -6.30 3.12
CA ASN A 66 4.90 -7.53 3.93
C ASN A 66 5.64 -7.44 5.28
N ASP A 67 6.69 -6.62 5.37
CA ASP A 67 7.40 -6.36 6.62
C ASP A 67 6.44 -5.81 7.70
N ASN A 68 6.64 -6.23 8.96
CA ASN A 68 5.88 -5.72 10.10
C ASN A 68 6.02 -4.19 10.27
N LYS A 69 7.11 -3.57 9.82
CA LYS A 69 7.23 -2.11 9.83
C LYS A 69 6.18 -1.40 8.94
N TYR A 70 5.67 -2.09 7.92
CA TYR A 70 4.65 -1.59 6.99
C TYR A 70 3.23 -2.09 7.32
N SER A 71 2.98 -2.52 8.57
CA SER A 71 1.64 -2.98 8.96
C SER A 71 0.57 -1.90 8.78
N LEU A 72 0.91 -0.62 9.00
CA LEU A 72 -0.02 0.49 8.81
C LEU A 72 -0.35 0.69 7.32
N HIS A 73 0.62 0.55 6.40
CA HIS A 73 0.36 0.56 4.95
C HIS A 73 -0.68 -0.50 4.56
N ARG A 74 -0.51 -1.74 5.04
CA ARG A 74 -1.45 -2.83 4.74
C ARG A 74 -2.85 -2.55 5.27
N ALA A 75 -2.95 -1.99 6.47
CA ALA A 75 -4.24 -1.68 7.07
C ALA A 75 -4.94 -0.53 6.33
N CYS A 76 -4.23 0.54 5.97
CA CYS A 76 -4.77 1.63 5.15
C CYS A 76 -5.14 1.20 3.73
N ALA A 77 -4.43 0.20 3.16
CA ALA A 77 -4.70 -0.37 1.86
C ALA A 77 -5.83 -1.43 1.84
N SER A 78 -6.36 -1.79 3.01
CA SER A 78 -7.38 -2.84 3.11
C SER A 78 -8.73 -2.39 2.55
N PHE A 79 -9.57 -3.36 2.18
CA PHE A 79 -10.95 -3.05 1.83
C PHE A 79 -11.69 -2.61 3.10
N GLN A 80 -12.13 -1.34 3.14
CA GLN A 80 -12.72 -0.68 4.30
C GLN A 80 -11.81 -0.71 5.54
N PRO A 81 -10.77 0.13 5.59
CA PRO A 81 -9.87 0.22 6.74
C PRO A 81 -10.64 0.51 8.04
N LEU A 82 -10.38 -0.26 9.08
CA LEU A 82 -11.06 -0.10 10.37
C LEU A 82 -10.31 0.87 11.27
N LYS A 83 -11.02 1.88 11.80
CA LYS A 83 -10.46 2.91 12.70
C LYS A 83 -9.68 2.31 13.86
N GLU A 84 -10.29 1.35 14.55
CA GLU A 84 -9.71 0.68 15.73
C GLU A 84 -8.40 -0.06 15.41
N VAL A 85 -8.33 -0.68 14.22
CA VAL A 85 -7.12 -1.40 13.77
C VAL A 85 -6.01 -0.40 13.46
N LEU A 86 -6.32 0.69 12.75
CA LEU A 86 -5.34 1.74 12.47
C LEU A 86 -4.82 2.35 13.77
N LEU A 87 -5.71 2.70 14.69
CA LEU A 87 -5.37 3.27 15.99
C LEU A 87 -4.48 2.32 16.81
N THR A 88 -4.83 1.03 16.89
CA THR A 88 -4.02 0.02 17.58
C THR A 88 -2.59 -0.03 17.03
N ILE A 89 -2.45 -0.01 15.70
CA ILE A 89 -1.12 -0.01 15.06
C ILE A 89 -0.36 1.28 15.40
N VAL A 90 -1.03 2.43 15.38
CA VAL A 90 -0.43 3.74 15.68
C VAL A 90 -0.04 3.86 17.15
N LEU A 91 -0.80 3.28 18.09
CA LEU A 91 -0.43 3.24 19.51
C LEU A 91 0.88 2.46 19.73
N VAL A 92 1.08 1.36 19.01
CA VAL A 92 2.30 0.54 19.12
C VAL A 92 3.49 1.18 18.40
N LYS A 93 3.27 1.77 17.23
CA LYS A 93 4.35 2.29 16.36
C LYS A 93 4.63 3.78 16.51
N GLY A 94 3.76 4.51 17.20
CA GLY A 94 3.74 5.97 17.28
C GLY A 94 3.12 6.62 16.04
N ILE A 95 2.68 7.87 16.21
CA ILE A 95 2.08 8.71 15.17
C ILE A 95 2.98 8.91 13.95
N GLY A 96 4.31 8.87 14.13
CA GLY A 96 5.29 8.98 13.05
C GLY A 96 5.13 7.89 11.97
N ALA A 97 4.47 6.77 12.28
CA ALA A 97 4.19 5.68 11.35
C ALA A 97 3.46 6.15 10.07
N PHE A 98 2.63 7.20 10.14
CA PHE A 98 1.94 7.77 8.97
C PHE A 98 2.88 8.39 7.93
N THR A 99 4.10 8.72 8.30
CA THR A 99 5.09 9.35 7.39
C THR A 99 6.10 8.36 6.82
N VAL A 100 6.10 7.11 7.28
CA VAL A 100 7.03 6.08 6.84
C VAL A 100 6.74 5.69 5.39
N LYS A 101 7.73 5.83 4.52
CA LYS A 101 7.62 5.42 3.11
C LYS A 101 7.95 3.93 2.96
N ASN A 102 7.20 3.23 2.12
CA ASN A 102 7.56 1.88 1.65
C ASN A 102 8.57 1.94 0.49
N GLU A 103 8.88 0.79 -0.12
CA GLU A 103 9.85 0.71 -1.23
C GLU A 103 9.41 1.46 -2.51
N ALA A 104 8.12 1.77 -2.65
CA ALA A 104 7.59 2.62 -3.72
C ALA A 104 7.51 4.10 -3.33
N GLY A 105 8.05 4.49 -2.17
CA GLY A 105 7.96 5.87 -1.68
C GLY A 105 6.58 6.28 -1.15
N ILE A 106 5.65 5.34 -0.96
CA ILE A 106 4.26 5.60 -0.57
C ILE A 106 4.12 5.54 0.96
N THR A 107 3.40 6.48 1.55
CA THR A 107 3.10 6.54 2.99
C THR A 107 1.73 5.93 3.30
N PRO A 108 1.46 5.48 4.54
CA PRO A 108 0.13 5.02 4.93
C PRO A 108 -0.96 6.08 4.75
N SER A 109 -0.64 7.36 5.00
CA SER A 109 -1.55 8.48 4.72
C SER A 109 -2.00 8.53 3.27
N LYS A 110 -1.07 8.31 2.33
CA LYS A 110 -1.40 8.26 0.91
C LYS A 110 -2.27 7.04 0.59
N TYR A 111 -1.96 5.87 1.17
CA TYR A 111 -2.82 4.70 1.06
C TYR A 111 -4.25 4.99 1.52
N LEU A 112 -4.41 5.59 2.69
CA LEU A 112 -5.73 5.88 3.25
C LEU A 112 -6.49 6.90 2.40
N LYS A 113 -5.83 7.99 1.99
CA LYS A 113 -6.42 9.06 1.19
C LYS A 113 -6.88 8.61 -0.19
N GLU A 114 -6.14 7.71 -0.83
CA GLU A 114 -6.45 7.22 -2.18
C GLU A 114 -7.35 5.97 -2.16
N ASN A 115 -7.68 5.43 -0.97
CA ASN A 115 -8.57 4.29 -0.83
C ASN A 115 -10.04 4.74 -0.93
N GLN A 116 -10.68 4.47 -2.06
CA GLN A 116 -12.09 4.79 -2.31
C GLN A 116 -13.10 4.11 -1.35
N TYR A 117 -12.65 3.12 -0.57
CA TYR A 117 -13.46 2.41 0.41
C TYR A 117 -13.22 2.89 1.84
N ALA A 118 -12.32 3.85 2.05
CA ALA A 118 -12.09 4.44 3.36
C ALA A 118 -13.17 5.50 3.65
N ASP A 119 -13.79 5.38 4.82
CA ASP A 119 -14.71 6.34 5.41
C ASP A 119 -14.10 7.07 6.62
N ILE A 120 -12.79 6.89 6.82
CA ILE A 120 -12.00 7.47 7.90
C ILE A 120 -10.83 8.27 7.34
N GLU A 121 -10.51 9.37 7.99
CA GLU A 121 -9.35 10.20 7.68
C GLU A 121 -8.21 9.96 8.68
N GLU A 122 -6.99 10.31 8.28
CA GLU A 122 -5.82 10.24 9.17
C GLU A 122 -6.03 11.06 10.44
N MET A 123 -6.68 12.22 10.33
CA MET A 123 -6.94 13.11 11.47
C MET A 123 -7.85 12.45 12.51
N ASP A 124 -8.79 11.60 12.11
CA ASP A 124 -9.67 10.89 13.05
C ASP A 124 -8.86 9.92 13.94
N ILE A 125 -7.80 9.32 13.38
CA ILE A 125 -6.89 8.43 14.11
C ILE A 125 -5.97 9.23 15.02
N ILE A 126 -5.45 10.36 14.54
CA ILE A 126 -4.57 11.24 15.31
C ILE A 126 -5.30 11.79 16.53
N GLN A 127 -6.56 12.24 16.37
CA GLN A 127 -7.38 12.73 17.48
C GLN A 127 -7.55 11.66 18.56
N ASP A 128 -7.98 10.45 18.19
CA ASP A 128 -8.14 9.35 19.15
C ASP A 128 -6.82 8.97 19.83
N TYR A 129 -5.71 8.94 19.07
CA TYR A 129 -4.38 8.67 19.63
C TYR A 129 -4.01 9.70 20.70
N VAL A 130 -4.18 11.00 20.42
CA VAL A 130 -3.88 12.06 21.39
C VAL A 130 -4.77 11.94 22.63
N MET A 131 -6.07 11.72 22.45
CA MET A 131 -7.00 11.55 23.58
C MET A 131 -6.64 10.35 24.46
N GLN A 132 -6.26 9.21 23.86
CA GLN A 132 -5.81 8.04 24.62
C GLN A 132 -4.49 8.30 25.36
N MET A 133 -3.54 8.98 24.72
CA MET A 133 -2.26 9.33 25.36
C MET A 133 -2.42 10.34 26.51
N MET A 134 -3.50 11.13 26.50
CA MET A 134 -3.85 12.06 27.58
C MET A 134 -4.66 11.43 28.72
N GLY A 135 -5.04 10.15 28.60
CA GLY A 135 -5.84 9.44 29.62
C GLY A 135 -7.33 9.82 29.61
N GLU A 136 -7.85 10.33 28.50
CA GLU A 136 -9.23 10.82 28.38
C GLU A 136 -10.22 9.76 27.84
N TYR A 137 -9.76 8.55 27.52
CA TYR A 137 -10.60 7.41 27.18
C TYR A 137 -10.79 6.51 28.41
N ASN A 138 -11.99 6.58 29.02
CA ASN A 138 -12.47 5.63 30.03
C ASN A 138 -13.56 4.74 29.44
#